data_AF-A0A1S3DPJ0-F1
#
_entry.id   AF-A0A1S3DPJ0-F1
#
_cell.length_a   1.000
_cell.length_b   1.000
_cell.length_c   1.000
_cell.angle_alpha   90.00
_cell.angle_beta   90.00
_cell.angle_gamma   90.00
#
_symmetry.space_group_name_H-M   'P 1'
#
loop_
_entity.id
_entity.type
_entity.pdbx_description
1 polymer ?
#
loop_
_entity_poly.entity_id
_entity_poly.type
_entity_poly.pdbx_seq_one_letter_code
_entity_poly.pdbx_strand_id
1 'polypeptide(L)'
;VNIFSKKATHLDEETVGKVRTIYATTEQFLKGRKYIASDVISIADFSYFTSLTTLEVFLPELDDYPNVVRYLLTCMDTIPGCHDDRTVYIANFNALYQAAVERNRSLDDPS
;
A
#
# COMPACT_ATOMS: atom_id res chain seq x y z
N VAL A 1 -2.90 19.40 -17.11
CA VAL A 1 -3.75 18.39 -16.43
C VAL A 1 -3.65 18.67 -14.95
N ASN A 2 -4.71 19.18 -14.34
CA ASN A 2 -4.70 19.59 -12.93
C ASN A 2 -5.16 18.41 -12.07
N ILE A 3 -4.21 17.71 -11.46
CA ILE A 3 -4.44 16.42 -10.78
C ILE A 3 -5.05 16.63 -9.36
N PHE A 4 -5.15 17.88 -8.88
CA PHE A 4 -5.51 18.18 -7.49
C PHE A 4 -6.90 18.82 -7.27
N SER A 5 -7.76 18.90 -8.29
CA SER A 5 -9.02 19.66 -8.22
C SER A 5 -10.31 18.83 -8.04
N LYS A 6 -10.29 17.69 -7.34
CA LYS A 6 -11.55 17.01 -6.98
C LYS A 6 -11.53 16.52 -5.54
N LYS A 7 -12.56 16.95 -4.79
CA LYS A 7 -13.08 16.31 -3.58
C LYS A 7 -13.07 14.78 -3.77
N ALA A 8 -12.06 14.11 -3.26
CA ALA A 8 -12.05 12.66 -3.16
C ALA A 8 -11.46 12.29 -1.80
N THR A 9 -12.30 12.40 -0.77
CA THR A 9 -12.06 11.76 0.53
C THR A 9 -12.28 10.24 0.46
N HIS A 10 -12.73 9.74 -0.69
CA HIS A 10 -12.93 8.34 -0.99
C HIS A 10 -12.34 8.03 -2.38
N LEU A 11 -11.70 6.87 -2.50
CA LEU A 11 -11.32 6.34 -3.80
C LEU A 11 -12.60 6.09 -4.62
N ASP A 12 -12.58 6.48 -5.88
CA ASP A 12 -13.62 6.08 -6.82
C ASP A 12 -13.56 4.56 -7.10
N GLU A 13 -14.68 3.98 -7.54
CA GLU A 13 -14.80 2.54 -7.78
C GLU A 13 -13.79 2.00 -8.80
N GLU A 14 -13.43 2.81 -9.81
CA GLU A 14 -12.42 2.42 -10.81
C GLU A 14 -11.05 2.26 -10.14
N THR A 15 -10.66 3.19 -9.29
CA THR A 15 -9.41 3.13 -8.53
C THR A 15 -9.41 1.94 -7.56
N VAL A 16 -10.51 1.67 -6.85
CA VAL A 16 -10.64 0.47 -6.01
C VAL A 16 -10.49 -0.82 -6.83
N GLY A 17 -11.10 -0.88 -8.01
CA GLY A 17 -10.97 -2.02 -8.93
C GLY A 17 -9.53 -2.25 -9.39
N LYS A 18 -8.76 -1.18 -9.62
CA LYS A 18 -7.32 -1.28 -9.96
C LYS A 18 -6.50 -1.82 -8.79
N VAL A 19 -6.76 -1.38 -7.56
CA VAL A 19 -6.03 -1.89 -6.37
C VAL A 19 -6.32 -3.37 -6.15
N ARG A 20 -7.59 -3.80 -6.27
CA ARG A 20 -7.94 -5.23 -6.21
C ARG A 20 -7.25 -6.05 -7.31
N THR A 21 -7.13 -5.49 -8.51
CA THR A 21 -6.38 -6.13 -9.60
C THR A 21 -4.89 -6.28 -9.27
N ILE A 22 -4.29 -5.27 -8.64
CA ILE A 22 -2.90 -5.33 -8.16
C ILE A 22 -2.73 -6.46 -7.14
N TYR A 23 -3.60 -6.53 -6.13
CA TYR A 23 -3.55 -7.60 -5.13
C TYR A 23 -3.73 -8.99 -5.76
N ALA A 24 -4.74 -9.17 -6.62
CA ALA A 24 -4.97 -10.43 -7.31
C ALA A 24 -3.79 -10.86 -8.21
N THR A 25 -3.16 -9.92 -8.91
CA THR A 25 -1.98 -10.22 -9.74
C THR A 25 -0.76 -10.59 -8.88
N THR A 26 -0.56 -9.85 -7.79
CA THR A 26 0.53 -10.09 -6.84
C THR A 26 0.38 -11.46 -6.18
N GLU A 27 -0.83 -11.83 -5.78
CA GLU A 27 -1.17 -13.15 -5.24
C GLU A 27 -0.75 -14.28 -6.18
N GLN A 28 -1.00 -14.13 -7.50
CA GLN A 28 -0.56 -15.10 -8.49
C GLN A 28 0.96 -15.13 -8.69
N PHE A 29 1.63 -13.97 -8.69
CA PHE A 29 3.09 -13.90 -8.82
C PHE A 29 3.82 -14.53 -7.65
N LEU A 30 3.24 -14.43 -6.46
CA LEU A 30 3.77 -15.01 -5.23
C LEU A 30 3.43 -16.50 -5.06
N LYS A 31 2.63 -17.08 -5.97
CA LYS A 31 2.30 -18.50 -5.94
C LYS A 31 3.56 -19.34 -6.18
N GLY A 32 4.00 -20.02 -5.13
CA GLY A 32 5.21 -20.86 -5.18
C GLY A 32 6.52 -20.09 -5.18
N ARG A 33 6.53 -18.80 -4.83
CA ARG A 33 7.74 -17.97 -4.73
C ARG A 33 7.82 -17.27 -3.39
N LYS A 34 9.03 -17.21 -2.82
CA LYS A 34 9.23 -16.50 -1.54
C LYS A 34 9.09 -14.98 -1.69
N TYR A 35 9.70 -14.41 -2.73
CA TYR A 35 9.78 -12.97 -3.00
C TYR A 35 9.15 -12.64 -4.37
N ILE A 36 8.99 -11.34 -4.69
CA ILE A 36 8.19 -10.92 -5.85
C ILE A 36 8.86 -11.30 -7.18
N ALA A 37 10.19 -11.28 -7.24
CA ALA A 37 10.96 -11.54 -8.45
C ALA A 37 11.55 -12.97 -8.51
N SER A 38 11.87 -13.56 -7.36
CA SER A 38 12.59 -14.84 -7.25
C SER A 38 12.40 -15.46 -5.86
N ASP A 39 13.17 -16.51 -5.53
CA ASP A 39 13.23 -17.11 -4.19
C ASP A 39 14.30 -16.46 -3.29
N VAL A 40 15.06 -15.51 -3.84
CA VAL A 40 16.03 -14.68 -3.11
C VAL A 40 15.55 -13.22 -3.12
N ILE A 41 15.74 -12.53 -2.00
CA ILE A 41 15.39 -11.12 -1.87
C ILE A 41 16.17 -10.27 -2.87
N SER A 42 15.49 -9.27 -3.46
CA SER A 42 16.06 -8.39 -4.47
C SER A 42 15.60 -6.95 -4.27
N ILE A 43 16.17 -6.00 -5.02
CA ILE A 43 15.72 -4.59 -5.00
C ILE A 43 14.24 -4.43 -5.37
N ALA A 44 13.68 -5.38 -6.13
CA ALA A 44 12.26 -5.39 -6.45
C ALA A 44 11.42 -5.46 -5.17
N ASP A 45 11.86 -6.22 -4.17
CA ASP A 45 11.10 -6.44 -2.94
C ASP A 45 11.01 -5.18 -2.07
N PHE A 46 12.10 -4.41 -1.97
CA PHE A 46 12.10 -3.14 -1.25
C PHE A 46 11.09 -2.14 -1.85
N SER A 47 11.05 -2.05 -3.18
CA SER A 47 10.12 -1.16 -3.87
C SER A 47 8.67 -1.67 -3.81
N TYR A 48 8.46 -2.98 -3.88
CA TYR A 48 7.12 -3.55 -3.94
C TYR A 48 6.47 -3.61 -2.56
N PHE A 49 7.23 -3.98 -1.53
CA PHE A 49 6.79 -3.96 -0.12
C PHE A 49 6.29 -2.58 0.31
N THR A 50 7.07 -1.53 0.03
CA THR A 50 6.70 -0.14 0.35
C THR A 50 5.44 0.32 -0.38
N SER A 51 5.27 -0.09 -1.64
CA SER A 51 4.09 0.23 -2.43
C SER A 51 2.84 -0.48 -1.91
N LEU A 52 2.93 -1.78 -1.60
CA LEU A 52 1.81 -2.55 -1.07
C LEU A 52 1.37 -2.05 0.31
N THR A 53 2.30 -1.82 1.23
CA THR A 53 1.97 -1.27 2.57
C THR A 53 1.31 0.11 2.50
N THR A 54 1.64 0.92 1.49
CA THR A 54 0.95 2.19 1.22
C THR A 54 -0.48 1.98 0.72
N LEU A 55 -0.71 0.99 -0.15
CA LEU A 55 -2.05 0.68 -0.67
C LEU A 55 -3.01 0.20 0.43
N GLU A 56 -2.50 -0.42 1.49
CA GLU A 56 -3.32 -0.87 2.62
C GLU A 56 -4.04 0.26 3.35
N VAL A 57 -3.49 1.48 3.34
CA VAL A 57 -4.18 2.64 3.92
C VAL A 57 -5.48 2.93 3.18
N PHE A 58 -5.53 2.64 1.89
CA PHE A 58 -6.71 2.89 1.06
C PHE A 58 -7.60 1.67 0.90
N LEU A 59 -7.03 0.46 0.88
CA LEU A 59 -7.75 -0.80 0.77
C LEU A 59 -7.06 -1.87 1.64
N PRO A 60 -7.46 -1.99 2.93
CA PRO A 60 -6.84 -2.91 3.88
C PRO A 60 -7.32 -4.37 3.75
N GLU A 61 -8.36 -4.60 2.95
CA GLU A 61 -9.00 -5.90 2.71
C GLU A 61 -8.03 -6.86 2.01
N LEU A 62 -7.37 -7.72 2.77
CA LEU A 62 -6.38 -8.68 2.27
C LEU A 62 -6.71 -10.15 2.56
N ASP A 63 -7.90 -10.43 3.09
CA ASP A 63 -8.33 -11.78 3.49
C ASP A 63 -8.30 -12.78 2.32
N ASP A 64 -8.55 -12.31 1.10
CA ASP A 64 -8.52 -13.10 -0.13
C ASP A 64 -7.10 -13.30 -0.72
N TYR A 65 -6.07 -12.69 -0.12
CA TYR A 65 -4.70 -12.65 -0.67
C TYR A 65 -3.64 -13.15 0.34
N PRO A 66 -3.70 -14.44 0.74
CA PRO A 66 -2.81 -14.99 1.77
C PRO A 66 -1.33 -14.99 1.36
N ASN A 67 -0.99 -15.13 0.07
CA ASN A 67 0.41 -15.04 -0.36
C ASN A 67 0.92 -13.60 -0.27
N VAL A 68 0.09 -12.60 -0.53
CA VAL A 68 0.43 -11.18 -0.31
C VAL A 68 0.72 -10.93 1.18
N VAL A 69 -0.14 -11.39 2.08
CA VAL A 69 0.07 -11.24 3.53
C VAL A 69 1.37 -11.92 3.97
N ARG A 70 1.60 -13.17 3.55
CA ARG A 70 2.85 -13.91 3.80
C ARG A 70 4.07 -13.12 3.30
N TYR A 71 4.00 -12.58 2.09
CA TYR A 71 5.08 -11.83 1.47
C TYR A 71 5.44 -10.57 2.26
N LEU A 72 4.44 -9.81 2.70
CA LEU A 72 4.65 -8.60 3.51
C LEU A 72 5.36 -8.92 4.82
N LEU A 73 4.90 -9.95 5.54
CA LEU A 73 5.54 -10.42 6.78
C LEU A 73 6.97 -10.91 6.52
N THR A 74 7.17 -11.69 5.45
CA THR A 74 8.51 -12.19 5.07
C THR A 74 9.47 -11.03 4.76
N CYS A 75 9.00 -9.98 4.10
CA CYS A 75 9.80 -8.79 3.81
C CYS A 75 10.16 -8.04 5.09
N MET A 76 9.23 -7.88 6.03
CA MET A 76 9.50 -7.23 7.31
C MET A 76 10.58 -7.97 8.10
N ASP A 77 10.54 -9.30 8.13
CA ASP A 77 11.54 -10.12 8.82
C ASP A 77 12.93 -10.06 8.15
N THR A 78 12.97 -9.79 6.84
CA THR A 78 14.21 -9.87 6.05
C THR A 78 14.87 -8.52 5.82
N ILE A 79 14.09 -7.45 5.64
CA ILE A 79 14.58 -6.11 5.31
C ILE A 79 15.10 -5.43 6.58
N PRO A 80 16.40 -5.07 6.64
CA PRO A 80 16.95 -4.42 7.83
C PRO A 80 16.27 -3.07 8.12
N GLY A 81 15.91 -2.85 9.38
CA GLY A 81 15.31 -1.59 9.83
C GLY A 81 13.79 -1.51 9.66
N CYS A 82 13.15 -2.59 9.22
CA CYS A 82 11.70 -2.72 9.32
C CYS A 82 11.26 -2.77 10.80
N HIS A 83 10.11 -2.16 11.09
CA HIS A 83 9.36 -2.35 12.33
C HIS A 83 8.69 -3.74 12.33
N ASP A 84 8.64 -4.39 13.50
CA ASP A 84 8.12 -5.76 13.67
C ASP A 84 6.58 -5.83 13.56
N ASP A 85 5.90 -4.71 13.84
CA ASP A 85 4.46 -4.56 13.67
C ASP A 85 4.12 -3.84 12.37
N ARG A 86 3.42 -4.54 11.48
CA ARG A 86 2.97 -4.05 10.17
C ARG A 86 2.00 -2.87 10.28
N THR A 87 1.18 -2.85 11.33
CA THR A 87 0.13 -1.84 11.50
C THR A 87 0.73 -0.44 11.70
N VAL A 88 1.99 -0.35 12.13
CA VAL A 88 2.72 0.91 12.29
C VAL A 88 2.92 1.64 10.96
N TYR A 89 3.19 0.92 9.87
CA TYR A 89 3.32 1.57 8.55
C TYR A 89 2.00 2.19 8.09
N ILE A 90 0.91 1.44 8.26
CA ILE A 90 -0.45 1.87 7.92
C ILE A 90 -0.82 3.10 8.75
N ALA A 91 -0.60 3.05 10.07
CA ALA A 91 -0.90 4.15 10.97
C ALA A 91 -0.09 5.42 10.64
N ASN A 92 1.21 5.28 10.43
CA ASN A 92 2.10 6.41 10.13
C ASN A 92 1.74 7.07 8.79
N PHE A 93 1.53 6.27 7.73
CA PHE A 93 1.16 6.84 6.43
C PHE A 93 -0.24 7.43 6.45
N ASN A 94 -1.21 6.77 7.10
CA ASN A 94 -2.56 7.32 7.24
C ASN A 94 -2.55 8.67 7.97
N ALA A 95 -1.79 8.82 9.06
CA ALA A 95 -1.66 10.08 9.76
C ALA A 95 -1.11 11.20 8.86
N LEU A 96 -0.06 10.91 8.08
CA LEU A 96 0.50 11.87 7.12
C LEU A 96 -0.48 12.23 6.01
N TYR A 97 -1.20 11.24 5.48
CA TYR A 97 -2.20 11.45 4.44
C TYR A 97 -3.35 12.33 4.93
N GLN A 98 -3.91 12.04 6.12
CA GLN A 98 -4.99 12.85 6.69
C GLN A 98 -4.56 14.30 6.94
N ALA A 99 -3.34 14.51 7.47
CA ALA A 99 -2.78 15.85 7.65
C ALA A 99 -2.63 16.61 6.32
N ALA A 100 -2.21 15.92 5.25
CA ALA A 100 -2.12 16.52 3.92
C ALA A 100 -3.49 16.87 3.32
N VAL A 101 -4.49 16.00 3.51
CA VAL A 101 -5.88 16.24 3.08
C VAL A 101 -6.48 17.45 3.81
N GLU A 102 -6.28 17.54 5.12
CA GLU A 102 -6.76 18.66 5.93
C GLU A 102 -6.10 19.98 5.51
N ARG A 103 -4.76 19.97 5.33
CA ARG A 103 -4.03 21.13 4.82
C ARG A 103 -4.57 21.57 3.46
N ASN A 104 -4.76 20.67 2.51
CA ASN A 104 -5.26 21.04 1.18
C ASN A 104 -6.68 21.61 1.25
N ARG A 105 -7.55 21.03 2.10
CA ARG A 105 -8.90 21.57 2.34
C ARG A 105 -8.87 23.01 2.85
N SER A 106 -7.94 23.34 3.76
CA SER A 106 -7.80 24.71 4.28
C SER A 106 -7.31 25.73 3.24
N LEU A 107 -6.66 25.27 2.17
CA LEU A 107 -6.21 26.13 1.07
C LEU A 107 -7.32 26.41 0.04
N ASP A 108 -8.24 25.46 -0.15
CA ASP A 108 -9.36 25.56 -1.10
C ASP A 108 -10.51 26.42 -0.56
N ASP A 109 -10.64 26.55 0.76
CA ASP A 109 -11.63 27.39 1.44
C ASP A 109 -10.95 28.36 2.42
N PRO A 110 -10.24 29.39 1.90
CA PRO A 110 -9.63 30.41 2.74
C PRO A 110 -10.74 31.32 3.27
N SER A 111 -11.10 31.13 4.54
CA SER A 111 -11.98 32.02 5.31
C SER A 111 -11.61 33.49 5.17
#